data_AF-A0A1M6UQD9-F1
#
_entry.id   AF-A0A1M6UQD9-F1
#
_cell.length_a   1.000
_cell.length_b   1.000
_cell.length_c   1.000
_cell.angle_alpha   90.00
_cell.angle_beta   90.00
_cell.angle_gamma   90.00
#
_symmetry.space_group_name_H-M   'P 1'
#
loop_
_entity.id
_entity.type
_entity.pdbx_description
1 polymer ?
#
loop_
_entity_poly.entity_id
_entity_poly.type
_entity_poly.pdbx_seq_one_letter_code
_entity_poly.pdbx_strand_id
1 'polypeptide(L)'
;MLLKVAEDDVISFRNNNEWLNNHPNESFFFKEIDDIWKKELVPTYENDFVNLLYGPLPDENEVLATIKLLKKRMEKIEWNIKTKD
;
A
#
# COMPACT_ATOMS: atom_id res chain seq x y z
N MET A 1 -13.87 2.88 -5.99
CA MET A 1 -12.91 4.00 -5.91
C MET A 1 -11.52 3.58 -6.36
N LEU A 2 -10.92 2.51 -5.82
CA LEU A 2 -9.54 2.13 -6.18
C LEU A 2 -9.33 1.86 -7.69
N LEU A 3 -10.25 1.12 -8.33
CA LEU A 3 -10.22 0.91 -9.79
C LEU A 3 -10.32 2.21 -10.57
N LYS A 4 -11.15 3.16 -10.09
CA LYS A 4 -11.31 4.47 -10.74
C LYS A 4 -10.01 5.28 -10.70
N VAL A 5 -9.32 5.26 -9.57
CA VAL A 5 -7.99 5.89 -9.44
C VAL A 5 -7.00 5.26 -10.41
N ALA A 6 -6.97 3.93 -10.51
CA ALA A 6 -6.09 3.25 -11.44
C ALA A 6 -6.41 3.56 -12.91
N GLU A 7 -7.69 3.65 -13.29
CA GLU A 7 -8.10 4.10 -14.64
C GLU A 7 -7.64 5.54 -14.92
N ASP A 8 -7.78 6.44 -13.95
CA ASP A 8 -7.35 7.83 -14.07
C ASP A 8 -5.81 7.93 -14.19
N ASP A 9 -5.08 7.04 -13.51
CA ASP A 9 -3.63 6.90 -13.64
C ASP A 9 -3.24 6.37 -15.04
N VAL A 10 -3.95 5.39 -15.61
CA VAL A 10 -3.70 4.93 -16.99
C VAL A 10 -3.83 6.08 -18.00
N ILE A 11 -4.79 6.99 -17.79
CA ILE A 11 -5.01 8.15 -18.65
C ILE A 11 -3.91 9.20 -18.45
N SER A 12 -3.52 9.43 -17.20
CA SER A 12 -2.59 10.51 -16.82
C SER A 12 -1.14 10.17 -17.13
N PHE A 13 -0.73 8.91 -16.91
CA PHE A 13 0.59 8.39 -17.24
C PHE A 13 0.58 7.79 -18.64
N ARG A 14 1.01 8.57 -19.64
CA ARG A 14 1.04 8.13 -21.05
C ARG A 14 2.07 7.04 -21.35
N ASN A 15 3.00 6.78 -20.43
CA ASN A 15 4.08 5.81 -20.51
C ASN A 15 4.50 5.36 -19.09
N ASN A 16 5.29 4.28 -18.99
CA ASN A 16 5.82 3.75 -17.71
C ASN A 16 4.72 3.44 -16.68
N ASN A 17 3.55 3.02 -17.14
CA ASN A 17 2.39 2.73 -16.31
C ASN A 17 2.09 1.22 -16.23
N GLU A 18 2.95 0.37 -16.79
CA GLU A 18 2.77 -1.07 -16.93
C GLU A 18 2.65 -1.79 -15.58
N TRP A 19 3.17 -1.16 -14.52
CA TRP A 19 3.01 -1.63 -13.15
C TRP A 19 1.54 -1.68 -12.72
N LEU A 20 0.67 -0.85 -13.29
CA LEU A 20 -0.78 -0.85 -13.04
C LEU A 20 -1.48 -2.13 -13.50
N ASN A 21 -0.84 -2.95 -14.34
CA ASN A 21 -1.38 -4.26 -14.72
C ASN A 21 -1.36 -5.27 -13.54
N ASN A 22 -0.51 -5.03 -12.54
CA ASN A 22 -0.38 -5.90 -11.39
C ASN A 22 -1.37 -5.47 -10.30
N HIS A 23 -2.01 -6.43 -9.65
CA HIS A 23 -2.91 -6.13 -8.54
C HIS A 23 -2.07 -5.54 -7.37
N PRO A 24 -2.51 -4.48 -6.66
CA PRO A 24 -1.70 -3.85 -5.59
C PRO A 24 -1.19 -4.82 -4.50
N ASN A 25 -2.00 -5.81 -4.13
CA ASN A 25 -1.61 -6.92 -3.24
C ASN A 25 -0.42 -7.77 -3.71
N GLU A 26 -0.04 -7.71 -4.99
CA GLU A 26 1.12 -8.41 -5.54
C GLU A 26 2.43 -7.63 -5.35
N SER A 27 2.35 -6.38 -4.90
CA SER A 27 3.53 -5.62 -4.49
C SER A 27 4.30 -6.35 -3.38
N PHE A 28 5.60 -6.09 -3.34
CA PHE A 28 6.47 -6.64 -2.31
C PHE A 28 5.98 -6.30 -0.90
N PHE A 29 5.52 -5.05 -0.69
CA PHE A 29 4.93 -4.59 0.56
C PHE A 29 3.80 -5.49 1.08
N PHE A 30 2.80 -5.76 0.23
CA PHE A 30 1.65 -6.55 0.64
C PHE A 30 1.92 -8.06 0.64
N LYS A 31 2.95 -8.55 -0.06
CA LYS A 31 3.38 -9.96 -0.01
C LYS A 31 4.07 -10.30 1.31
N GLU A 32 4.92 -9.41 1.80
CA GLU A 32 5.79 -9.64 2.97
C GLU A 32 5.47 -8.67 4.13
N ILE A 33 4.18 -8.40 4.40
CA ILE A 33 3.74 -7.35 5.34
C ILE A 33 4.46 -7.44 6.69
N ASP A 34 4.48 -8.62 7.30
CA ASP A 34 5.04 -8.81 8.65
C ASP A 34 6.53 -8.51 8.69
N ASP A 35 7.26 -8.99 7.67
CA ASP A 35 8.69 -8.80 7.54
C ASP A 35 9.05 -7.35 7.24
N ILE A 36 8.35 -6.71 6.30
CA ILE A 36 8.60 -5.31 5.93
C ILE A 36 8.21 -4.37 7.06
N TRP A 37 7.07 -4.60 7.72
CA TRP A 37 6.68 -3.81 8.87
C TRP A 37 7.77 -3.87 9.94
N LYS A 38 8.15 -5.07 10.37
CA LYS A 38 9.10 -5.26 11.47
C LYS A 38 10.52 -4.81 11.15
N LYS A 39 11.02 -5.12 9.96
CA LYS A 39 12.44 -4.89 9.61
C LYS A 39 12.69 -3.50 9.06
N GLU A 40 11.75 -2.95 8.29
CA GLU A 40 11.96 -1.71 7.54
C GLU A 40 11.17 -0.53 8.11
N LEU A 41 9.93 -0.72 8.56
CA LEU A 41 9.06 0.40 8.94
C LEU A 41 9.04 0.74 10.43
N VAL A 42 9.03 -0.26 11.32
CA VAL A 42 9.00 -0.05 12.78
C VAL A 42 10.14 0.86 13.25
N PRO A 43 11.41 0.70 12.82
CA PRO A 43 12.49 1.60 13.24
C PRO A 43 12.20 3.08 12.94
N THR A 44 11.66 3.39 11.76
CA THR A 44 11.29 4.76 11.40
C THR A 44 10.03 5.24 12.13
N TYR A 45 9.05 4.35 12.29
CA TYR A 45 7.78 4.64 12.96
C TYR A 45 7.97 5.01 14.44
N GLU A 46 8.80 4.27 15.16
CA GLU A 46 9.04 4.49 16.59
C GLU A 46 10.00 5.66 16.88
N ASN A 47 10.91 5.98 15.96
CA ASN A 47 11.97 6.98 16.22
C ASN A 47 11.75 8.31 15.49
N ASP A 48 11.70 8.31 14.16
CA ASP A 48 11.71 9.56 13.39
C ASP A 48 10.30 10.12 13.23
N PHE A 49 9.32 9.25 13.01
CA PHE A 49 7.95 9.65 12.73
C PHE A 49 7.25 10.30 13.93
N VAL A 50 7.57 9.88 15.16
CA VAL A 50 6.99 10.45 16.39
C VAL A 50 7.25 11.96 16.51
N ASN A 51 8.40 12.44 15.99
CA ASN A 51 8.75 13.85 16.01
C ASN A 51 7.86 14.71 15.09
N LEU A 52 7.09 14.07 14.20
CA LEU A 52 6.17 14.73 13.26
C LEU A 52 4.73 14.76 13.76
N LEU A 53 4.45 14.23 14.97
CA LEU A 53 3.10 14.13 15.51
C LEU A 53 2.82 15.19 16.57
N TYR A 54 1.59 15.73 16.54
CA TYR A 54 1.08 16.59 17.61
C TYR A 54 0.53 15.81 18.81
N GLY A 55 0.42 14.48 18.71
CA GLY A 55 -0.19 13.60 19.70
C GLY A 55 0.58 12.30 19.90
N PRO A 56 0.08 11.37 20.72
CA PRO A 56 0.76 10.12 20.99
C PRO A 56 0.86 9.27 19.72
N LEU A 57 1.95 8.51 19.62
CA LEU A 57 2.12 7.50 18.59
C LEU A 57 1.07 6.39 18.82
N PRO A 58 0.30 5.99 17.79
CA PRO A 58 -0.55 4.81 17.88
C PRO A 58 0.23 3.53 18.19
N ASP A 59 -0.45 2.51 18.71
CA ASP A 59 0.17 1.21 18.94
C ASP A 59 0.55 0.55 17.60
N GLU A 60 1.78 0.05 17.50
CA GLU A 60 2.29 -0.53 16.25
C GLU A 60 1.49 -1.75 15.78
N ASN A 61 0.94 -2.54 16.71
CA ASN A 61 0.17 -3.73 16.37
C ASN A 61 -1.21 -3.35 15.83
N GLU A 62 -1.80 -2.26 16.31
CA GLU A 62 -3.04 -1.71 15.75
C GLU A 62 -2.84 -1.21 14.31
N VAL A 63 -1.70 -0.56 14.04
CA VAL A 63 -1.34 -0.13 12.69
C VAL A 63 -1.12 -1.33 11.78
N LEU A 64 -0.34 -2.33 12.22
CA LEU A 64 -0.11 -3.57 11.48
C LEU A 64 -1.42 -4.32 11.19
N ALA A 65 -2.31 -4.42 12.18
CA ALA A 65 -3.62 -5.04 12.03
C ALA A 65 -4.47 -4.31 10.97
N THR A 66 -4.41 -2.97 10.95
CA THR A 66 -5.08 -2.14 9.95
C THR A 66 -4.51 -2.39 8.55
N ILE A 67 -3.19 -2.48 8.40
CA ILE A 67 -2.54 -2.79 7.10
C ILE A 67 -2.99 -4.18 6.59
N LYS A 68 -3.02 -5.19 7.47
CA LYS A 68 -3.50 -6.53 7.13
C LYS A 68 -4.99 -6.53 6.75
N LEU A 69 -5.80 -5.73 7.42
CA LEU A 69 -7.22 -5.53 7.07
C LEU A 69 -7.35 -4.90 5.68
N LEU A 70 -6.53 -3.92 5.33
CA LEU A 70 -6.52 -3.31 3.99
C LEU A 70 -6.16 -4.34 2.92
N LYS A 71 -5.14 -5.19 3.13
CA LYS A 71 -4.82 -6.31 2.22
C LYS A 71 -6.05 -7.16 1.94
N LYS A 72 -6.72 -7.64 2.99
CA LYS A 72 -7.94 -8.48 2.90
C LYS A 72 -9.10 -7.78 2.18
N ARG A 73 -9.23 -6.47 2.35
CA ARG A 73 -10.24 -5.68 1.62
C ARG A 73 -9.91 -5.59 0.14
N MET A 74 -8.64 -5.38 -0.20
CA MET A 74 -8.18 -5.32 -1.59
C MET A 74 -8.25 -6.68 -2.28
N GLU A 75 -8.07 -7.80 -1.58
CA GLU A 75 -8.20 -9.16 -2.16
C GLU A 75 -9.58 -9.41 -2.80
N LYS A 76 -10.60 -8.68 -2.38
CA LYS A 76 -11.96 -8.79 -2.91
C LYS A 76 -12.17 -7.96 -4.18
N ILE A 77 -11.18 -7.18 -4.60
CA ILE A 77 -11.26 -6.34 -5.79
C ILE A 77 -10.75 -7.15 -6.97
N GLU A 78 -11.62 -7.41 -7.93
CA GLU A 78 -11.18 -7.93 -9.22
C GLU A 78 -10.40 -6.83 -9.94
N TRP A 79 -9.10 -7.06 -10.14
CA TRP A 79 -8.22 -6.09 -10.79
C TRP A 79 -8.19 -6.34 -12.29
N ASN A 80 -8.87 -5.47 -13.04
CA ASN A 80 -9.06 -5.59 -14.49
C ASN A 80 -8.44 -4.42 -15.27
N ILE A 81 -7.50 -3.71 -14.66
CA ILE A 81 -6.75 -2.62 -15.28
C ILE A 81 -5.82 -3.19 -16.35
N LYS A 82 -5.81 -2.56 -17.52
CA LYS A 82 -4.93 -2.90 -18.64
C LYS A 82 -4.28 -1.64 -19.18
N THR A 83 -2.97 -1.61 -19.19
CA THR A 83 -2.21 -0.58 -19.89
C THR A 83 -1.92 -1.01 -21.33
N LYS A 84 -1.62 -0.05 -22.20
CA LYS A 84 -1.15 -0.36 -23.56
C LYS A 84 0.37 -0.51 -23.49
N ASP A 85 0.88 -1.59 -24.09
CA ASP A 85 2.31 -1.76 -24.37
C ASP A 85 2.81 -0.71 -25.38
#